data_AF-A0A6G9Q7X8-F1
#
_entry.id   AF-A0A6G9Q7X8-F1
#
_cell.length_a   1.000
_cell.length_b   1.000
_cell.length_c   1.000
_cell.angle_alpha   90.00
_cell.angle_beta   90.00
_cell.angle_gamma   90.00
#
_symmetry.space_group_name_H-M   'P 1'
#
loop_
_entity.id
_entity.type
_entity.pdbx_description
1 polymer ?
#
loop_
_entity_poly.entity_id
_entity_poly.type
_entity_poly.pdbx_seq_one_letter_code
_entity_poly.pdbx_strand_id
1 'polypeptide(L)'
;MAIKLDPEQIKQLKEQLYTANRSSHFVIIVAISKQENTSVKMVTDWNNYLNMKTTNSDKFDFHVIRDILPITDNLVYWAVAQQNLHTAQTQGQQSEKVVDDLEFYTNKVMSENKVRSAEASGNN
;
A
#
# COMPACT_ATOMS: atom_id res chain seq x y z
N MET A 1 -11.19 11.53 -2.83
CA MET A 1 -10.99 11.00 -4.19
C MET A 1 -10.60 12.13 -5.13
N ALA A 2 -9.32 12.48 -5.10
CA ALA A 2 -8.64 13.36 -6.04
C ALA A 2 -8.13 12.59 -7.28
N ILE A 3 -7.90 11.28 -7.16
CA ILE A 3 -7.52 10.43 -8.29
C ILE A 3 -8.71 10.26 -9.25
N LYS A 4 -8.58 10.84 -10.44
CA LYS A 4 -9.49 10.62 -11.57
C LYS A 4 -8.72 9.87 -12.65
N LEU A 5 -9.05 8.59 -12.82
CA LEU A 5 -8.48 7.75 -13.87
C LEU A 5 -9.56 7.44 -14.89
N ASP A 6 -9.24 7.61 -16.17
CA ASP A 6 -10.11 7.18 -17.25
C ASP A 6 -10.04 5.65 -17.42
N PRO A 7 -11.08 5.00 -17.97
CA PRO A 7 -11.09 3.54 -18.14
C PRO A 7 -9.89 2.99 -18.93
N GLU A 8 -9.38 3.75 -19.91
CA GLU A 8 -8.16 3.38 -20.64
C GLU A 8 -6.92 3.43 -19.76
N GLN A 9 -6.78 4.43 -18.91
CA GLN A 9 -5.66 4.56 -17.97
C GLN A 9 -5.68 3.42 -16.96
N ILE A 10 -6.87 3.09 -16.42
CA ILE A 10 -7.04 1.94 -15.51
C ILE A 10 -6.59 0.65 -16.20
N LYS A 11 -6.98 0.45 -17.46
CA LYS A 11 -6.58 -0.74 -18.22
C LYS A 11 -5.07 -0.82 -18.43
N GLN A 12 -4.44 0.29 -18.83
CA GLN A 12 -2.98 0.35 -19.01
C GLN A 12 -2.24 0.09 -17.70
N LEU A 13 -2.67 0.73 -16.60
CA LEU A 13 -2.08 0.53 -15.29
C LEU A 13 -2.28 -0.91 -14.80
N LYS A 14 -3.46 -1.52 -15.04
CA LYS A 14 -3.67 -2.95 -14.76
C LYS A 14 -2.65 -3.80 -15.49
N GLU A 15 -2.45 -3.59 -16.79
CA GLU A 15 -1.47 -4.36 -17.58
C GLU A 15 -0.03 -4.18 -17.06
N GLN A 16 0.34 -2.95 -16.66
CA GLN A 16 1.62 -2.67 -16.02
C GLN A 16 1.75 -3.41 -14.69
N LEU A 17 0.72 -3.37 -13.84
CA LEU A 17 0.68 -4.08 -12.57
C LEU A 17 0.71 -5.59 -12.76
N TYR A 18 0.05 -6.14 -13.77
CA TYR A 18 0.14 -7.57 -14.12
C TYR A 18 1.56 -7.97 -14.51
N THR A 19 2.25 -7.13 -15.26
CA THR A 19 3.64 -7.35 -15.66
C THR A 19 4.57 -7.21 -14.46
N ALA A 20 4.38 -6.17 -13.64
CA ALA A 20 5.12 -5.97 -12.40
C ALA A 20 4.91 -7.14 -11.44
N ASN A 21 3.68 -7.65 -11.30
CA ASN A 21 3.33 -8.77 -10.43
C ASN A 21 4.05 -10.08 -10.82
N ARG A 22 4.47 -10.24 -12.08
CA ARG A 22 5.33 -11.36 -12.50
C ARG A 22 6.76 -11.24 -11.96
N SER A 23 7.25 -10.01 -11.77
CA SER A 23 8.61 -9.76 -11.27
C SER A 23 8.64 -9.50 -9.76
N SER A 24 7.64 -8.83 -9.22
CA SER A 24 7.48 -8.41 -7.83
C SER A 24 5.98 -8.36 -7.54
N HIS A 25 5.48 -9.38 -6.88
CA HIS A 25 4.06 -9.44 -6.50
C HIS A 25 3.77 -8.48 -5.36
N PHE A 26 2.51 -8.05 -5.25
CA PHE A 26 2.08 -7.20 -4.16
C PHE A 26 1.73 -8.04 -2.92
N VAL A 27 2.09 -7.52 -1.76
CA VAL A 27 1.93 -8.15 -0.44
C VAL A 27 1.33 -7.16 0.55
N ILE A 28 0.59 -7.69 1.53
CA ILE A 28 0.22 -6.93 2.73
C ILE A 28 1.17 -7.37 3.83
N ILE A 29 1.86 -6.41 4.42
CA ILE A 29 2.80 -6.63 5.52
C ILE A 29 2.33 -5.92 6.77
N VAL A 30 2.85 -6.34 7.91
CA VAL A 30 2.81 -5.60 9.16
C VAL A 30 4.22 -5.25 9.59
N ALA A 31 4.44 -3.98 9.87
CA ALA A 31 5.65 -3.47 10.50
C ALA A 31 5.36 -3.30 11.99
N ILE A 32 6.08 -4.05 12.83
CA ILE A 32 5.97 -4.00 14.29
C ILE A 32 7.17 -3.21 14.82
N SER A 33 6.93 -2.08 15.48
CA SER A 33 7.98 -1.29 16.11
C SER A 33 8.55 -2.03 17.31
N LYS A 34 9.86 -2.31 17.29
CA LYS A 34 10.54 -2.95 18.41
C LYS A 34 10.63 -2.04 19.63
N GLN A 35 10.53 -0.72 19.43
CA GLN A 35 10.64 0.28 20.50
C GLN A 35 9.28 0.63 21.11
N GLU A 36 8.26 0.85 20.26
CA GLU A 36 6.98 1.41 20.69
C GLU A 36 5.89 0.35 20.91
N ASN A 37 6.17 -0.92 20.58
CA ASN A 37 5.19 -2.02 20.60
C ASN A 37 3.91 -1.72 19.79
N THR A 38 4.02 -0.81 18.83
CA THR A 38 2.98 -0.46 17.86
C THR A 38 3.14 -1.29 16.60
N SER A 39 2.05 -1.56 15.90
CA SER A 39 2.09 -2.27 14.63
C SER A 39 1.27 -1.55 13.57
N VAL A 40 1.83 -1.45 12.36
CA VAL A 40 1.19 -0.80 11.23
C VAL A 40 1.09 -1.80 10.09
N LYS A 41 -0.11 -1.96 9.54
CA LYS A 41 -0.34 -2.78 8.34
C LYS A 41 -0.23 -1.90 7.12
N MET A 42 0.44 -2.38 6.08
CA MET A 42 0.59 -1.65 4.83
C MET A 42 0.61 -2.59 3.64
N VAL A 43 0.16 -2.07 2.50
CA VAL A 43 0.29 -2.72 1.19
C VAL A 43 1.64 -2.29 0.60
N THR A 44 2.37 -3.21 -0.01
CA THR A 44 3.64 -2.91 -0.70
C THR A 44 3.96 -3.96 -1.74
N ASP A 45 4.97 -3.75 -2.57
CA ASP A 45 5.52 -4.77 -3.46
C ASP A 45 6.63 -5.56 -2.78
N TRP A 46 6.88 -6.79 -3.24
CA TRP A 46 7.87 -7.70 -2.66
C TRP A 46 9.29 -7.10 -2.59
N ASN A 47 9.74 -6.43 -3.64
CA ASN A 47 11.07 -5.82 -3.67
C ASN A 47 11.19 -4.69 -2.65
N ASN A 48 10.17 -3.84 -2.53
CA ASN A 48 10.15 -2.78 -1.53
C ASN A 48 10.06 -3.36 -0.11
N TYR A 49 9.30 -4.44 0.12
CA TYR A 49 9.33 -5.18 1.38
C TYR A 49 10.74 -5.63 1.74
N LEU A 50 11.48 -6.25 0.80
CA LEU A 50 12.86 -6.68 1.03
C LEU A 50 13.78 -5.50 1.35
N ASN A 51 13.63 -4.38 0.64
CA ASN A 51 14.41 -3.17 0.89
C ASN A 51 14.12 -2.58 2.28
N MET A 52 12.85 -2.45 2.65
CA MET A 52 12.42 -1.94 3.97
C MET A 52 12.89 -2.86 5.08
N LYS A 53 12.72 -4.17 4.91
CA LYS A 53 13.18 -5.17 5.87
C LYS A 53 14.68 -5.09 6.07
N THR A 54 15.45 -4.94 4.99
CA THR A 54 16.92 -4.87 5.09
C THR A 54 17.39 -3.54 5.68
N THR A 55 16.75 -2.42 5.33
CA THR A 55 17.16 -1.07 5.76
C THR A 55 16.73 -0.77 7.20
N ASN A 56 15.57 -1.28 7.62
CA ASN A 56 14.93 -0.93 8.88
C ASN A 56 14.75 -2.12 9.84
N SER A 57 15.38 -3.28 9.59
CA SER A 57 15.29 -4.48 10.46
C SER A 57 15.64 -4.22 11.92
N ASP A 58 16.50 -3.23 12.17
CA ASP A 58 16.97 -2.93 13.52
C ASP A 58 15.87 -2.26 14.36
N LYS A 59 14.98 -1.51 13.71
CA LYS A 59 13.90 -0.73 14.36
C LYS A 59 12.55 -1.42 14.27
N PHE A 60 12.29 -2.11 13.17
CA PHE A 60 10.99 -2.70 12.87
C PHE A 60 11.14 -4.18 12.52
N ASP A 61 10.17 -4.98 12.96
CA ASP A 61 10.01 -6.35 12.52
C ASP A 61 8.89 -6.43 11.47
N PHE A 62 9.22 -6.95 10.28
CA PHE A 62 8.31 -6.93 9.15
C PHE A 62 7.82 -8.35 8.81
N HIS A 63 6.52 -8.57 8.95
CA HIS A 63 5.86 -9.85 8.66
C HIS A 63 4.88 -9.73 7.51
N VAL A 64 4.86 -10.72 6.61
CA VAL A 64 3.87 -10.79 5.53
C VAL A 64 2.58 -11.38 6.10
N ILE A 65 1.48 -10.61 6.03
CA ILE A 65 0.14 -11.06 6.41
C ILE A 65 -0.55 -11.73 5.23
N ARG A 66 -0.40 -11.13 4.03
CA ARG A 66 -1.02 -11.62 2.81
C ARG A 66 0.01 -11.62 1.70
N ASP A 67 0.30 -12.81 1.20
CA ASP A 67 1.12 -13.00 0.03
C ASP A 67 0.24 -13.03 -1.24
N ILE A 68 0.74 -12.47 -2.34
CA ILE A 68 0.13 -12.40 -3.68
C ILE A 68 -1.28 -11.76 -3.68
N LEU A 69 -1.33 -10.43 -3.86
CA LEU A 69 -2.59 -9.71 -4.01
C LEU A 69 -3.14 -9.82 -5.45
N PRO A 70 -4.45 -10.03 -5.62
CA PRO A 70 -5.08 -9.98 -6.94
C PRO A 70 -5.03 -8.55 -7.49
N ILE A 71 -4.78 -8.43 -8.80
CA ILE A 71 -4.76 -7.12 -9.48
C ILE A 71 -6.21 -6.65 -9.70
N THR A 72 -6.75 -5.92 -8.71
CA THR A 72 -8.08 -5.30 -8.76
C THR A 72 -7.99 -3.82 -9.15
N ASP A 73 -9.13 -3.21 -9.48
CA ASP A 73 -9.19 -1.76 -9.69
C ASP A 73 -8.72 -0.99 -8.44
N ASN A 74 -9.06 -1.47 -7.24
CA ASN A 74 -8.63 -0.82 -6.00
C ASN A 74 -7.11 -0.86 -5.81
N LEU A 75 -6.44 -1.94 -6.24
CA LEU A 75 -4.98 -2.00 -6.24
C LEU A 75 -4.36 -0.98 -7.22
N VAL A 76 -5.00 -0.77 -8.37
CA VAL A 76 -4.57 0.26 -9.35
C VAL A 76 -4.65 1.65 -8.74
N TYR A 77 -5.80 1.99 -8.15
CA TYR A 77 -5.98 3.27 -7.50
C TYR A 77 -5.01 3.47 -6.33
N TRP A 78 -4.76 2.43 -5.55
CA TRP A 78 -3.76 2.45 -4.48
C TRP A 78 -2.35 2.75 -5.00
N ALA A 79 -1.91 2.08 -6.06
CA ALA A 79 -0.58 2.28 -6.65
C ALA A 79 -0.41 3.73 -7.16
N VAL A 80 -1.46 4.29 -7.79
CA VAL A 80 -1.46 5.69 -8.22
C VAL A 80 -1.42 6.64 -7.03
N ALA A 81 -2.18 6.36 -5.96
CA ALA A 81 -2.16 7.16 -4.74
C ALA A 81 -0.76 7.21 -4.12
N GLN A 82 -0.07 6.06 -4.06
CA GLN A 82 1.29 5.97 -3.55
C GLN A 82 2.28 6.77 -4.41
N GLN A 83 2.20 6.64 -5.73
CA GLN A 83 3.04 7.40 -6.66
C GLN A 83 2.81 8.92 -6.52
N ASN A 84 1.54 9.33 -6.40
CA ASN A 84 1.18 10.73 -6.17
C ASN A 84 1.74 11.23 -4.83
N LEU A 85 1.67 10.43 -3.76
CA LEU A 85 2.23 10.80 -2.46
C LEU A 85 3.74 10.98 -2.55
N HIS A 86 4.45 10.04 -3.18
CA HIS A 86 5.89 10.12 -3.35
C HIS A 86 6.31 11.36 -4.16
N THR A 87 5.58 11.66 -5.23
CA THR A 87 5.80 12.85 -6.06
C THR A 87 5.57 14.13 -5.26
N ALA A 88 4.46 14.19 -4.52
CA ALA A 88 4.09 15.35 -3.70
C ALA A 88 5.13 15.61 -2.59
N GLN A 89 5.58 14.56 -1.89
CA GLN A 89 6.66 14.63 -0.91
C GLN A 89 7.97 15.15 -1.52
N THR A 90 8.34 14.66 -2.70
CA THR A 90 9.56 15.08 -3.42
C THR A 90 9.49 16.55 -3.85
N GLN A 91 8.30 17.05 -4.18
CA GLN A 91 8.07 18.45 -4.55
C GLN A 91 7.83 19.37 -3.34
N GLY A 92 7.88 18.84 -2.11
CA GLY A 92 7.59 19.59 -0.89
C GLY A 92 6.12 20.03 -0.76
N GLN A 93 5.22 19.42 -1.54
CA GLN A 93 3.79 19.68 -1.49
C GLN A 93 3.12 18.65 -0.60
N GLN A 94 2.71 19.05 0.61
CA GLN A 94 1.90 18.21 1.47
C GLN A 94 0.43 18.35 1.06
N SER A 95 -0.04 17.46 0.18
CA SER A 95 -1.45 17.40 -0.22
C SER A 95 -2.20 16.43 0.68
N GLU A 96 -2.98 16.95 1.64
CA GLU A 96 -3.85 16.16 2.53
C GLU A 96 -4.75 15.20 1.75
N LYS A 97 -5.32 15.67 0.63
CA LYS A 97 -6.13 14.85 -0.28
C LYS A 97 -5.43 13.61 -0.83
N VAL A 98 -4.11 13.66 -1.03
CA VAL A 98 -3.34 12.52 -1.55
C VAL A 98 -3.12 11.48 -0.46
N VAL A 99 -2.96 11.93 0.79
CA VAL A 99 -2.89 11.05 1.96
C VAL A 99 -4.25 10.37 2.17
N ASP A 100 -5.35 11.12 2.12
CA ASP A 100 -6.70 10.59 2.26
C ASP A 100 -7.02 9.53 1.19
N ASP A 101 -6.64 9.80 -0.07
CA ASP A 101 -6.83 8.85 -1.16
C ASP A 101 -6.02 7.57 -0.93
N LEU A 102 -4.76 7.69 -0.51
CA LEU A 102 -3.92 6.54 -0.23
C LEU A 102 -4.51 5.68 0.90
N GLU A 103 -4.96 6.29 1.98
CA GLU A 103 -5.59 5.59 3.09
C GLU A 103 -6.89 4.92 2.68
N PHE A 104 -7.75 5.64 1.93
CA PHE A 104 -9.00 5.11 1.41
C PHE A 104 -8.78 3.85 0.57
N TYR A 105 -7.87 3.90 -0.41
CA TYR A 105 -7.61 2.75 -1.27
C TYR A 105 -6.84 1.64 -0.55
N THR A 106 -5.98 1.97 0.41
CA THR A 106 -5.34 0.97 1.31
C THR A 106 -6.40 0.18 2.06
N ASN A 107 -7.38 0.88 2.66
CA ASN A 107 -8.50 0.26 3.37
C ASN A 107 -9.37 -0.60 2.43
N LYS A 108 -9.60 -0.17 1.18
CA LYS A 108 -10.29 -0.98 0.17
C LYS A 108 -9.53 -2.26 -0.15
N VAL A 109 -8.23 -2.17 -0.44
CA VAL A 109 -7.38 -3.34 -0.74
C VAL A 109 -7.34 -4.30 0.45
N MET A 110 -7.21 -3.80 1.68
CA MET A 110 -7.25 -4.62 2.88
C MET A 110 -8.60 -5.35 3.04
N SER A 111 -9.71 -4.61 2.91
CA SER A 111 -11.06 -5.17 3.02
C SER A 111 -11.32 -6.26 1.97
N GLU A 112 -10.93 -6.03 0.71
CA GLU A 112 -11.01 -7.03 -0.36
C GLU A 112 -10.24 -8.31 -0.04
N ASN A 113 -9.08 -8.17 0.60
CA ASN A 113 -8.21 -9.28 0.98
C ASN A 113 -8.52 -9.89 2.35
N LYS A 114 -9.67 -9.50 2.94
CA LYS A 114 -10.14 -9.92 4.27
C LYS A 114 -9.14 -9.64 5.39
N VAL A 115 -8.31 -8.62 5.21
CA VAL A 115 -7.39 -8.12 6.24
C VAL A 115 -8.09 -6.96 6.95
N ARG A 116 -8.15 -7.01 8.28
CA ARG A 116 -8.63 -5.86 9.06
C ARG A 116 -7.59 -4.75 9.00
N SER A 117 -7.95 -3.58 8.48
CA SER A 117 -7.17 -2.35 8.66
C SER A 117 -7.08 -2.02 10.16
N ALA A 118 -6.08 -1.23 10.55
CA ALA A 118 -5.76 -0.97 11.96
C ALA A 118 -6.90 -0.26 12.73
N GLU A 119 -7.95 0.21 12.06
CA GLU A 119 -9.07 0.95 12.65
C GLU A 119 -10.25 0.07 13.14
N ALA A 120 -10.11 -1.25 13.20
CA ALA A 120 -11.17 -2.13 13.73
C ALA A 120 -10.95 -2.56 15.18
N SER A 121 -10.31 -1.72 16.01
CA SER A 121 -10.37 -1.86 17.47
C SER A 121 -11.47 -0.96 18.00
N GLY A 122 -12.71 -1.40 17.82
CA GLY A 122 -13.82 -0.91 18.63
C GLY A 122 -13.56 -1.31 20.07
N ASN A 123 -13.28 -0.33 20.93
CA ASN A 123 -13.41 -0.52 22.36
C ASN A 123 -14.91 -0.57 22.66
N ASN A 124 -15.38 -1.77 23.02
CA ASN A 124 -16.62 -1.97 23.77
C ASN A 124 -16.52 -1.33 25.16
#